data_AF-T1GY98-F1
#
_entry.id   AF-T1GY98-F1
#
_cell.length_a   1.000
_cell.length_b   1.000
_cell.length_c   1.000
_cell.angle_alpha   90.00
_cell.angle_beta   90.00
_cell.angle_gamma   90.00
#
_symmetry.space_group_name_H-M   'P 1'
#
loop_
_entity.id
_entity.type
_entity.pdbx_description
1 polymer ?
#
loop_
_entity_poly.entity_id
_entity_poly.type
_entity_poly.pdbx_seq_one_letter_code
_entity_poly.pdbx_strand_id
1 'polypeptide(L)'
;MKTIIIVLLKLLMGNHICAMPTDGLTVTLDHGGSLTGKYLESFKGRKIRSFQGIPYAKPPVGALRFEPPIPFPPWTGTREATKEGNVCPQID
;
A
#
# COMPACT_ATOMS: atom_id res chain seq x y z
N MET A 1 48.56 10.52 -1.40
CA MET A 1 47.50 11.57 -1.41
C MET A 1 46.24 11.17 -2.17
N LYS A 2 46.33 10.42 -3.28
CA LYS A 2 45.15 9.93 -4.02
C LYS A 2 44.30 8.90 -3.26
N THR A 3 44.94 8.08 -2.41
CA THR A 3 44.27 6.98 -1.69
C THR A 3 43.32 7.46 -0.58
N ILE A 4 43.63 8.57 0.10
CA ILE A 4 42.82 9.12 1.20
C ILE A 4 41.51 9.73 0.67
N ILE A 5 41.54 10.37 -0.50
CA ILE A 5 40.36 10.96 -1.14
C ILE A 5 39.35 9.87 -1.56
N ILE A 6 39.81 8.71 -2.04
CA ILE A 6 38.92 7.61 -2.47
C ILE A 6 38.20 6.97 -1.27
N VAL A 7 38.84 6.91 -0.10
CA VAL A 7 38.23 6.37 1.13
C VAL A 7 37.19 7.33 1.71
N LEU A 8 37.41 8.65 1.66
CA LEU A 8 36.40 9.64 2.07
C LEU A 8 35.18 9.67 1.13
N LEU A 9 35.38 9.48 -0.18
CA LEU A 9 34.28 9.51 -1.16
C LEU A 9 33.33 8.31 -0.98
N LYS A 10 33.88 7.13 -0.63
CA LYS A 10 33.09 5.93 -0.30
C LYS A 10 32.35 6.02 1.04
N LEU A 11 32.79 6.89 1.95
CA LEU A 11 32.12 7.12 3.24
C LEU A 11 30.94 8.11 3.13
N LEU A 12 31.00 9.02 2.14
CA LEU A 12 29.94 10.01 1.86
C LEU A 12 28.83 9.46 0.95
N MET A 13 29.14 8.48 0.10
CA MET A 13 28.13 7.68 -0.59
C MET A 13 27.64 6.61 0.37
N GLY A 14 26.85 7.04 1.36
CA GLY A 14 26.20 6.15 2.31
C GLY A 14 25.52 4.99 1.58
N ASN A 15 25.44 3.85 2.25
CA ASN A 15 24.70 2.68 1.81
C ASN A 15 23.28 3.10 1.40
N HIS A 16 23.10 3.45 0.13
CA HIS A 16 21.82 3.36 -0.52
C HIS A 16 21.55 1.86 -0.63
N ILE A 17 21.03 1.29 0.45
CA ILE A 17 20.05 0.23 0.33
C ILE A 17 18.93 0.89 -0.47
N CYS A 18 19.04 0.83 -1.80
CA CYS A 18 17.88 0.89 -2.64
C CYS A 18 17.08 -0.32 -2.16
N ALA A 19 16.06 -0.06 -1.33
CA ALA A 19 15.10 -1.08 -0.97
C ALA A 19 14.63 -1.63 -2.30
N MET A 20 15.07 -2.84 -2.64
CA MET A 20 14.60 -3.48 -3.84
C MET A 20 13.09 -3.46 -3.72
N PRO A 21 12.36 -2.96 -4.73
CA PRO A 21 10.92 -3.06 -4.71
C PRO A 21 10.67 -4.55 -4.52
N THR A 22 10.12 -4.90 -3.35
CA THR A 22 9.67 -6.26 -3.08
C THR A 22 8.86 -6.63 -4.32
N ASP A 23 9.06 -7.83 -4.87
CA ASP A 23 8.30 -8.36 -6.02
C ASP A 23 6.82 -8.51 -5.60
N GLY A 24 6.22 -7.37 -5.36
CA GLY A 24 5.04 -7.10 -4.59
C GLY A 24 4.02 -6.66 -5.59
N LEU A 25 2.84 -7.26 -5.50
CA LEU A 25 1.74 -7.03 -6.39
C LEU A 25 1.27 -5.57 -6.24
N THR A 26 1.90 -4.65 -6.96
CA THR A 26 1.62 -3.21 -6.88
C THR A 26 0.85 -2.76 -8.10
N VAL A 27 -0.22 -1.98 -7.89
CA VAL A 27 -0.99 -1.35 -8.96
C VAL A 27 -1.13 0.14 -8.71
N THR A 28 -1.11 0.92 -9.79
CA THR A 28 -1.33 2.38 -9.76
C THR A 28 -2.76 2.68 -10.18
N LEU A 29 -3.41 3.57 -9.46
CA LEU A 29 -4.77 4.05 -9.71
C LEU A 29 -4.74 5.35 -10.50
N ASP A 30 -5.85 5.67 -11.17
CA ASP A 30 -5.97 6.83 -12.07
C ASP A 30 -5.63 8.17 -11.39
N HIS A 31 -5.90 8.27 -10.09
CA HIS A 31 -5.62 9.49 -9.31
C HIS A 31 -4.17 9.57 -8.79
N GLY A 32 -3.27 8.68 -9.23
CA GLY A 32 -1.84 8.69 -8.89
C GLY A 32 -1.45 8.01 -7.59
N GLY A 33 -2.41 7.43 -6.85
CA GLY A 33 -2.12 6.58 -5.69
C GLY A 33 -1.80 5.15 -6.13
N SER A 34 -1.12 4.40 -5.27
CA SER A 34 -0.78 2.99 -5.52
C SER A 34 -1.29 2.07 -4.41
N LEU A 35 -1.48 0.80 -4.74
CA LEU A 35 -1.89 -0.26 -3.81
C LEU A 35 -0.89 -1.42 -3.87
N THR A 36 -0.43 -1.90 -2.71
CA THR A 36 0.30 -3.16 -2.58
C THR A 36 -0.65 -4.27 -2.16
N GLY A 37 -0.88 -5.26 -3.01
CA GLY A 37 -1.69 -6.44 -2.73
C GLY A 37 -0.85 -7.68 -2.40
N LYS A 38 -1.51 -8.83 -2.32
CA LYS A 38 -0.88 -10.14 -2.14
C LYS A 38 -1.43 -11.16 -3.15
N TYR A 39 -0.71 -12.24 -3.35
CA TYR A 39 -1.26 -13.39 -4.03
C TYR A 39 -1.99 -14.29 -3.05
N LEU A 40 -3.15 -14.79 -3.44
CA LEU A 40 -3.89 -15.84 -2.76
C LEU A 40 -4.01 -17.06 -3.66
N GLU A 41 -4.37 -18.19 -3.08
CA GLU A 41 -4.65 -19.42 -3.81
C GLU A 41 -6.12 -19.77 -3.64
N SER A 42 -6.81 -20.01 -4.75
CA SER A 42 -8.18 -20.53 -4.72
C SER A 42 -8.20 -21.95 -4.18
N PHE A 43 -9.39 -22.44 -3.77
CA PHE A 43 -9.57 -23.83 -3.37
C PHE A 43 -9.08 -24.87 -4.42
N LYS A 44 -9.09 -24.54 -5.72
CA LYS A 44 -8.61 -25.42 -6.82
C LYS A 44 -7.15 -25.15 -7.21
N GLY A 45 -6.37 -24.46 -6.39
CA GLY A 45 -4.94 -24.23 -6.64
C GLY A 45 -4.60 -23.08 -7.61
N ARG A 46 -5.59 -22.32 -8.08
CA ARG A 46 -5.34 -21.15 -8.94
C ARG A 46 -4.81 -19.97 -8.11
N LYS A 47 -3.66 -19.41 -8.53
CA LYS A 47 -3.12 -18.16 -8.00
C LYS A 47 -3.98 -16.96 -8.40
N ILE A 48 -4.38 -16.14 -7.44
CA ILE A 48 -5.24 -14.95 -7.59
C ILE A 48 -4.50 -13.72 -7.06
N ARG A 49 -4.64 -12.60 -7.76
CA ARG A 49 -4.20 -11.27 -7.30
C ARG A 49 -5.26 -10.70 -6.36
N SER A 50 -4.90 -10.44 -5.11
CA SER A 50 -5.81 -10.00 -4.06
C SER A 50 -5.43 -8.63 -3.53
N PHE A 51 -6.38 -7.69 -3.58
CA PHE A 51 -6.29 -6.39 -2.95
C PHE A 51 -7.50 -6.22 -2.02
N GLN A 52 -7.24 -6.07 -0.72
CA GLN A 52 -8.23 -6.07 0.35
C GLN A 52 -8.22 -4.74 1.11
N GLY A 53 -9.33 -4.36 1.74
CA GLY A 53 -9.38 -3.18 2.61
C GLY A 53 -9.26 -1.82 1.88
N ILE A 54 -9.51 -1.77 0.58
CA ILE A 54 -9.43 -0.53 -0.21
C ILE A 54 -10.61 0.38 0.16
N PRO A 55 -10.38 1.64 0.58
CA PRO A 55 -11.47 2.55 0.89
C PRO A 55 -12.15 3.06 -0.38
N TYR A 56 -13.47 2.94 -0.45
CA TYR A 56 -14.29 3.54 -1.52
C TYR A 56 -15.05 4.80 -1.06
N ALA A 57 -15.29 4.93 0.24
CA ALA A 57 -15.96 6.07 0.86
C ALA A 57 -15.26 6.51 2.15
N LYS A 58 -15.53 7.74 2.59
CA LYS A 58 -15.14 8.23 3.91
C LYS A 58 -15.80 7.38 5.00
N PRO A 59 -15.11 7.12 6.13
CA PRO A 59 -15.72 6.39 7.25
C PRO A 59 -17.01 7.07 7.74
N PRO A 60 -18.14 6.35 7.88
CA PRO A 60 -19.43 6.91 8.28
C PRO A 60 -19.52 7.08 9.80
N VAL A 61 -18.60 7.88 10.36
CA VAL A 61 -18.48 8.14 11.81
C VAL A 61 -18.87 9.58 12.15
N GLY A 62 -19.25 9.81 13.41
CA GLY A 62 -19.67 11.14 13.88
C GLY A 62 -20.88 11.67 13.10
N ALA A 63 -20.76 12.88 12.57
CA ALA A 63 -21.81 13.52 11.77
C ALA A 63 -22.11 12.82 10.43
N LEU A 64 -21.24 11.90 9.97
CA LEU A 64 -21.48 11.11 8.75
C LEU A 64 -22.29 9.83 9.02
N ARG A 65 -22.60 9.53 10.28
CA ARG A 65 -23.42 8.35 10.60
C ARG A 65 -24.84 8.58 10.08
N PHE A 66 -25.36 7.58 9.36
CA PHE A 66 -26.67 7.60 8.69
C PHE A 66 -26.79 8.53 7.47
N GLU A 67 -25.70 9.19 7.08
CA GLU A 67 -25.63 9.99 5.86
C GLU A 67 -25.26 9.13 4.65
N PRO A 68 -25.57 9.57 3.41
CA PRO A 68 -25.09 8.94 2.19
C PRO A 68 -23.54 8.84 2.15
N PRO A 69 -22.98 7.78 1.53
CA PRO A 69 -21.54 7.61 1.45
C PRO A 69 -20.90 8.75 0.64
N ILE A 70 -19.87 9.36 1.21
CA ILE A 70 -19.06 10.38 0.53
C ILE A 70 -17.83 9.70 -0.06
N PRO A 71 -17.49 9.89 -1.34
CA PRO A 71 -16.31 9.28 -1.96
C PRO A 71 -15.03 9.52 -1.15
N PHE A 72 -14.18 8.50 -1.08
CA PHE A 72 -12.88 8.65 -0.42
C PHE A 72 -11.99 9.59 -1.25
N PRO A 73 -11.32 10.58 -0.64
CA PRO A 73 -10.48 11.51 -1.40
C PRO A 73 -9.30 10.77 -2.05
N PRO A 74 -8.83 11.23 -3.23
CA PRO A 74 -7.57 10.76 -3.80
C PRO A 74 -6.43 10.80 -2.78
N TRP A 75 -5.50 9.86 -2.90
CA TRP A 75 -4.28 9.85 -2.10
C TRP A 75 -3.05 9.75 -3.00
N THR A 76 -1.93 10.21 -2.47
CA THR A 76 -0.60 10.01 -3.02
C THR A 76 0.12 8.88 -2.29
N GLY A 77 1.12 8.28 -2.93
CA GLY A 77 1.89 7.19 -2.36
C GLY A 77 1.17 5.84 -2.38
N THR A 78 1.77 4.86 -1.71
CA THR A 78 1.31 3.45 -1.72
C THR A 78 0.58 3.09 -0.44
N ARG A 79 -0.59 2.45 -0.57
CA ARG A 79 -1.34 1.87 0.56
C ARG A 79 -1.24 0.36 0.53
N GLU A 80 -1.15 -0.25 1.72
CA GLU A 80 -1.22 -1.69 1.89
C GLU A 80 -2.65 -2.20 1.75
N ALA A 81 -2.87 -3.12 0.80
CA ALA A 81 -4.13 -3.77 0.49
C ALA A 81 -4.01 -5.31 0.68
N THR A 82 -3.31 -5.72 1.73
CA THR A 82 -3.00 -7.13 2.02
C THR A 82 -3.90 -7.75 3.09
N LYS A 83 -4.76 -6.95 3.72
CA LYS A 83 -5.65 -7.35 4.83
C LYS A 83 -7.05 -6.79 4.64
N GLU A 84 -8.03 -7.50 5.14
CA GLU A 84 -9.42 -7.04 5.16
C GLU A 84 -9.59 -5.85 6.12
N GLY A 85 -10.56 -5.00 5.82
CA GLY A 85 -10.95 -3.90 6.71
C GLY A 85 -11.85 -4.38 7.85
N ASN A 86 -12.21 -3.46 8.73
CA ASN A 86 -13.16 -3.76 9.80
C ASN A 86 -14.54 -4.09 9.22
N VAL A 87 -15.19 -5.11 9.77
CA VAL A 87 -16.58 -5.43 9.47
C VAL A 87 -17.53 -4.36 10.02
N CYS A 88 -18.70 -4.22 9.40
CA CYS A 88 -19.74 -3.34 9.92
C CYS A 88 -20.29 -3.86 11.26
N PRO A 89 -20.80 -2.96 12.13
CA PRO A 89 -21.48 -3.36 13.35
C PRO A 89 -22.68 -4.26 13.04
N GLN A 90 -22.66 -5.47 13.61
CA GLN A 90 -23.73 -6.47 13.52
C GLN A 90 -23.84 -7.23 14.85
N ILE A 91 -24.97 -7.88 15.08
CA ILE A 91 -25.15 -8.85 16.16
C ILE A 91 -24.96 -10.23 15.52
N ASP A 92 -24.06 -11.03 16.08
CA ASP A 92 -23.78 -12.40 15.62
C ASP A 92 -24.86 -13.40 16.07
#